data_AF-A0A4Q7J448-F1
#
_entry.id   AF-A0A4Q7J448-F1
#
_cell.length_a   1.000
_cell.length_b   1.000
_cell.length_c   1.000
_cell.angle_alpha   90.00
_cell.angle_beta   90.00
_cell.angle_gamma   90.00
#
_symmetry.space_group_name_H-M   'P 1'
#
loop_
_entity.id
_entity.type
_entity.pdbx_description
1 polymer ?
#
loop_
_entity_poly.entity_id
_entity_poly.type
_entity_poly.pdbx_seq_one_letter_code
_entity_poly.pdbx_strand_id
1 'polypeptide(L)'
;MANELTIPLLPCPSIDETASFYEMLGFEITYRQTRPNPHVAVRREDINLHFFGMDGYDPAQSYSTCLVIVPDTGELFEAFAAGMRSVHGKLLVSGIPRMTRPRLRNDRYTGFTVVDPGGNWIRINQAATEPEARTKLAKAMENAARQADARGDERQGLKILEGALKRATGDEPELAAAREFRDELVERIEGS
;
A
#
# COMPACT_ATOMS: atom_id res chain seq x y z
N MET A 1 -20.98 26.09 -7.23
CA MET A 1 -20.69 25.08 -8.26
C MET A 1 -20.58 23.74 -7.54
N ALA A 2 -20.95 22.65 -8.19
CA ALA A 2 -20.88 21.30 -7.64
C ALA A 2 -20.40 20.38 -8.78
N ASN A 3 -19.74 19.27 -8.42
CA ASN A 3 -19.08 18.32 -9.34
C ASN A 3 -17.72 18.78 -9.89
N GLU A 4 -17.00 19.64 -9.18
CA GLU A 4 -15.58 19.91 -9.45
C GLU A 4 -14.76 18.64 -9.24
N LEU A 5 -13.85 18.36 -10.18
CA LEU A 5 -12.99 17.19 -10.16
C LEU A 5 -11.53 17.62 -9.98
N THR A 6 -10.85 17.00 -9.01
CA THR A 6 -9.41 17.20 -8.79
C THR A 6 -8.69 15.90 -9.11
N ILE A 7 -7.77 15.96 -10.08
CA ILE A 7 -6.98 14.79 -10.51
C ILE A 7 -5.51 15.10 -10.28
N PRO A 8 -4.76 14.22 -9.56
CA PRO A 8 -3.33 14.35 -9.46
C PRO A 8 -2.66 14.06 -10.81
N LEU A 9 -1.70 14.89 -11.18
CA LEU A 9 -0.79 14.66 -12.29
C LEU A 9 0.59 14.36 -11.72
N LEU A 10 1.10 13.16 -11.97
CA LEU A 10 2.33 12.64 -11.37
C LEU A 10 3.44 12.49 -12.43
N PRO A 11 4.71 12.78 -12.11
CA PRO A 11 5.81 12.63 -13.05
C PRO A 11 6.13 11.15 -13.30
N CYS A 12 6.58 10.84 -14.51
CA CYS A 12 7.12 9.52 -14.83
C CYS A 12 8.27 9.65 -15.85
N PRO A 13 9.24 8.72 -15.85
CA PRO A 13 10.28 8.68 -16.89
C PRO A 13 9.72 8.13 -18.22
N SER A 14 8.71 7.26 -18.15
CA SER A 14 8.11 6.59 -19.31
C SER A 14 6.61 6.40 -19.11
N ILE A 15 5.79 7.03 -19.96
CA ILE A 15 4.33 6.85 -19.94
C ILE A 15 3.90 5.42 -20.31
N ASP A 16 4.75 4.66 -21.00
CA ASP A 16 4.45 3.30 -21.43
C ASP A 16 4.70 2.28 -20.31
N GLU A 17 5.78 2.47 -19.54
CA GLU A 17 6.02 1.68 -18.33
C GLU A 17 4.96 1.98 -17.28
N THR A 18 4.58 3.25 -17.10
CA THR A 18 3.49 3.65 -16.23
C THR A 18 2.16 3.04 -16.67
N ALA A 19 1.79 3.13 -17.96
CA ALA A 19 0.58 2.53 -18.49
C ALA A 19 0.51 1.03 -18.17
N SER A 20 1.55 0.30 -18.55
CA SER A 20 1.62 -1.16 -18.35
C SER A 20 1.51 -1.55 -16.88
N PHE A 21 2.14 -0.78 -15.98
CA PHE A 21 2.07 -1.02 -14.54
C PHE A 21 0.66 -0.82 -13.99
N TYR A 22 -0.02 0.26 -14.36
CA TYR A 22 -1.38 0.52 -13.87
C TYR A 22 -2.41 -0.43 -14.51
N GLU A 23 -2.24 -0.83 -15.78
CA GLU A 23 -3.07 -1.87 -16.40
C GLU A 23 -2.94 -3.21 -15.66
N MET A 24 -1.73 -3.60 -15.26
CA MET A 24 -1.51 -4.78 -14.40
C MET A 24 -2.28 -4.69 -13.08
N LEU A 25 -2.41 -3.49 -12.50
CA LEU A 25 -3.19 -3.25 -11.28
C LEU A 25 -4.71 -3.17 -11.53
N GLY A 26 -5.16 -3.41 -12.77
CA GLY A 26 -6.57 -3.41 -13.16
C GLY A 26 -7.14 -2.02 -13.47
N PHE A 27 -6.29 -1.04 -13.77
CA PHE A 27 -6.74 0.24 -14.34
C PHE A 27 -6.93 0.11 -15.86
N GLU A 28 -7.83 0.91 -16.41
CA GLU A 28 -7.94 1.13 -17.85
C GLU A 28 -7.22 2.42 -18.25
N ILE A 29 -6.71 2.47 -19.48
CA ILE A 29 -6.16 3.69 -20.07
C ILE A 29 -7.31 4.52 -20.66
N THR A 30 -7.56 5.71 -20.10
CA THR A 30 -8.64 6.59 -20.55
C THR A 30 -8.17 7.66 -21.53
N TYR A 31 -6.86 7.98 -21.52
CA TYR A 31 -6.25 8.90 -22.48
C TYR A 31 -4.76 8.62 -22.59
N ARG A 32 -4.20 8.76 -23.81
CA ARG A 32 -2.77 8.61 -24.05
C ARG A 32 -2.32 9.56 -25.16
N GLN A 33 -1.21 10.26 -24.90
CA GLN A 33 -0.52 11.11 -25.86
C GLN A 33 0.99 10.91 -25.72
N THR A 34 1.68 10.60 -26.81
CA THR A 34 3.14 10.39 -26.78
C THR A 34 3.92 11.66 -27.11
N ARG A 35 3.37 12.55 -27.94
CA ARG A 35 3.98 13.82 -28.35
C ARG A 35 2.91 14.89 -28.58
N PRO A 36 3.24 16.19 -28.45
CA PRO A 36 4.53 16.73 -28.01
C PRO A 36 4.78 16.58 -26.51
N ASN A 37 3.72 16.45 -25.71
CA ASN A 37 3.81 16.31 -24.26
C ASN A 37 3.38 14.88 -23.89
N PRO A 38 4.31 13.98 -23.52
CA PRO A 38 3.97 12.63 -23.11
C PRO A 38 3.03 12.69 -21.90
N HIS A 39 1.86 12.06 -22.02
CA HIS A 39 0.84 12.04 -20.99
C HIS A 39 0.01 10.76 -21.09
N VAL A 40 -0.33 10.17 -19.95
CA VAL A 40 -1.28 9.05 -19.85
C VAL A 40 -2.24 9.28 -18.69
N ALA A 41 -3.51 9.00 -18.91
CA ALA A 41 -4.54 8.96 -17.88
C ALA A 41 -4.99 7.53 -17.68
N VAL A 42 -5.09 7.12 -16.42
CA VAL A 42 -5.57 5.80 -16.01
C VAL A 42 -6.77 5.97 -15.09
N ARG A 43 -7.71 5.03 -15.18
CA ARG A 43 -8.88 4.98 -14.31
C ARG A 43 -9.12 3.59 -13.78
N ARG A 44 -9.51 3.49 -12.52
CA ARG A 44 -10.11 2.29 -11.94
C ARG A 44 -11.28 2.74 -11.09
N GLU A 45 -12.49 2.46 -11.55
CA GLU A 45 -13.72 2.98 -10.93
C GLU A 45 -13.62 4.51 -10.77
N ASP A 46 -13.77 5.04 -9.56
CA ASP A 46 -13.67 6.48 -9.28
C ASP A 46 -12.22 6.98 -9.09
N ILE A 47 -11.23 6.07 -9.05
CA ILE A 47 -9.82 6.45 -8.94
C ILE A 47 -9.32 6.91 -10.31
N ASN A 48 -9.03 8.21 -10.41
CA ASN A 48 -8.48 8.83 -11.63
C ASN A 48 -7.08 9.35 -11.33
N LEU A 49 -6.08 8.85 -12.07
CA LEU A 49 -4.69 9.27 -11.94
C LEU A 49 -4.15 9.65 -13.31
N HIS A 50 -3.45 10.77 -13.40
CA HIS A 50 -2.79 11.19 -14.62
C HIS A 50 -1.28 11.22 -14.40
N PHE A 51 -0.54 11.00 -15.48
CA PHE A 51 0.91 10.99 -15.50
C PHE A 51 1.43 11.78 -16.68
N PHE A 52 2.54 12.48 -16.48
CA PHE A 52 3.24 13.20 -17.53
C PHE A 52 4.70 12.75 -17.60
N GLY A 53 5.19 12.57 -18.83
CA GLY A 53 6.59 12.21 -19.06
C GLY A 53 7.50 13.39 -18.77
N MET A 54 8.58 13.15 -18.04
CA MET A 54 9.62 14.12 -17.76
C MET A 54 11.00 13.56 -18.14
N ASP A 55 11.63 14.17 -19.13
CA ASP A 55 12.94 13.73 -19.63
C ASP A 55 14.01 13.86 -18.52
N GLY A 56 14.81 12.80 -18.35
CA GLY A 56 15.88 12.76 -17.35
C GLY A 56 15.39 12.67 -15.90
N TYR A 57 14.11 12.42 -15.67
CA TYR A 57 13.56 12.24 -14.33
C TYR A 57 14.08 10.95 -13.67
N ASP A 58 14.61 11.08 -12.45
CA ASP A 58 15.06 9.94 -11.64
C ASP A 58 13.97 9.55 -10.62
N PRO A 59 13.31 8.39 -10.78
CA PRO A 59 12.32 7.88 -9.83
C PRO A 59 12.82 7.78 -8.38
N ALA A 60 14.11 7.54 -8.17
CA ALA A 60 14.68 7.43 -6.83
C ALA A 60 14.69 8.76 -6.08
N GLN A 61 14.57 9.89 -6.79
CA GLN A 61 14.51 11.25 -6.24
C GLN A 61 13.08 11.81 -6.20
N SER A 62 12.06 10.98 -6.41
CA SER A 62 10.66 11.44 -6.40
C SER A 62 10.21 11.93 -5.02
N TYR A 63 9.62 13.14 -4.99
CA TYR A 63 8.88 13.67 -3.84
C TYR A 63 7.37 13.59 -4.02
N SER A 64 6.93 13.05 -5.16
CA SER A 64 5.53 13.04 -5.58
C SER A 64 4.72 12.05 -4.77
N THR A 65 3.56 12.50 -4.30
CA THR A 65 2.64 11.65 -3.54
C THR A 65 1.19 12.01 -3.83
N CYS A 66 0.33 11.01 -3.79
CA CYS A 66 -1.11 11.13 -3.90
C CYS A 66 -1.77 10.36 -2.75
N LEU A 67 -2.89 10.89 -2.24
CA LEU A 67 -3.75 10.20 -1.28
C LEU A 67 -5.01 9.72 -1.99
N VAL A 68 -5.29 8.43 -1.89
CA VAL A 68 -6.53 7.80 -2.34
C VAL A 68 -7.25 7.28 -1.10
N ILE A 69 -8.50 7.72 -0.93
CA ILE A 69 -9.37 7.26 0.14
C ILE A 69 -10.36 6.27 -0.42
N VAL A 70 -10.40 5.07 0.14
CA VAL A 70 -11.26 3.98 -0.30
C VAL A 70 -12.14 3.46 0.83
N PRO A 71 -13.30 2.88 0.54
CA PRO A 71 -14.15 2.26 1.56
C PRO A 71 -13.51 0.99 2.13
N ASP A 72 -12.78 0.22 1.33
CA ASP A 72 -12.09 -1.01 1.72
C ASP A 72 -10.68 -1.04 1.14
N THR A 73 -9.68 -1.01 2.02
CA THR A 73 -8.26 -1.06 1.62
C THR A 73 -7.80 -2.50 1.36
N GLY A 74 -8.42 -3.50 1.99
CA GLY A 74 -8.07 -4.91 1.83
C GLY A 74 -8.47 -5.44 0.47
N GLU A 75 -9.69 -5.13 0.02
CA GLU A 75 -10.17 -5.52 -1.32
C GLU A 75 -9.27 -4.95 -2.43
N LEU A 76 -8.93 -3.65 -2.33
CA LEU A 76 -8.05 -3.02 -3.31
C LEU A 76 -6.62 -3.58 -3.26
N PHE A 77 -6.10 -3.88 -2.06
CA PHE A 77 -4.79 -4.49 -1.91
C PHE A 77 -4.73 -5.87 -2.57
N GLU A 78 -5.71 -6.74 -2.31
CA GLU A 78 -5.71 -8.10 -2.87
C GLU A 78 -5.86 -8.07 -4.40
N ALA A 79 -6.66 -7.16 -4.95
CA ALA A 79 -6.75 -6.96 -6.39
C ALA A 79 -5.39 -6.58 -7.00
N PHE A 80 -4.68 -5.62 -6.39
CA PHE A 80 -3.35 -5.21 -6.84
C PHE A 80 -2.31 -6.33 -6.67
N ALA A 81 -2.36 -7.06 -5.55
CA ALA A 81 -1.45 -8.15 -5.27
C ALA A 81 -1.66 -9.31 -6.26
N ALA A 82 -2.90 -9.62 -6.63
CA ALA A 82 -3.22 -10.59 -7.67
C ALA A 82 -2.64 -10.17 -9.03
N GLY A 83 -2.79 -8.90 -9.41
CA GLY A 83 -2.18 -8.34 -10.63
C GLY A 83 -0.65 -8.45 -10.65
N MET A 84 0.02 -8.08 -9.55
CA MET A 84 1.47 -8.23 -9.44
C MET A 84 1.90 -9.71 -9.52
N ARG A 85 1.19 -10.60 -8.83
CA ARG A 85 1.49 -12.04 -8.87
C ARG A 85 1.26 -12.64 -10.26
N SER A 86 0.27 -12.20 -11.01
CA SER A 86 0.01 -12.74 -12.35
C SER A 86 1.09 -12.37 -13.36
N VAL A 87 1.65 -11.15 -13.28
CA VAL A 87 2.69 -10.67 -14.20
C VAL A 87 4.10 -11.02 -13.74
N HIS A 88 4.38 -10.94 -12.44
CA HIS A 88 5.73 -11.10 -11.89
C HIS A 88 5.94 -12.40 -11.10
N GLY A 89 4.90 -13.20 -10.91
CA GLY A 89 4.93 -14.41 -10.08
C GLY A 89 5.04 -14.15 -8.57
N LYS A 90 5.09 -12.89 -8.14
CA LYS A 90 5.26 -12.49 -6.74
C LYS A 90 4.73 -11.09 -6.47
N LEU A 91 4.54 -10.78 -5.19
CA LEU A 91 4.32 -9.42 -4.72
C LEU A 91 5.63 -8.62 -4.76
N LEU A 92 5.62 -7.43 -5.33
CA LEU A 92 6.78 -6.53 -5.35
C LEU A 92 6.84 -5.78 -4.02
N VAL A 93 7.72 -6.17 -3.09
CA VAL A 93 7.79 -5.58 -1.73
C VAL A 93 8.98 -4.64 -1.52
N SER A 94 9.91 -4.56 -2.48
CA SER A 94 11.13 -3.75 -2.40
C SER A 94 11.47 -3.13 -3.75
N GLY A 95 12.30 -2.09 -3.74
CA GLY A 95 12.69 -1.36 -4.94
C GLY A 95 11.61 -0.40 -5.46
N ILE A 96 11.73 -0.07 -6.75
CA ILE A 96 10.78 0.74 -7.51
C ILE A 96 10.48 -0.06 -8.79
N PRO A 97 9.22 -0.42 -9.07
CA PRO A 97 8.02 -0.24 -8.24
C PRO A 97 7.95 -1.23 -7.06
N ARG A 98 7.14 -0.90 -6.04
CA ARG A 98 6.80 -1.80 -4.91
C ARG A 98 5.43 -1.48 -4.31
N MET A 99 4.90 -2.39 -3.52
CA MET A 99 3.70 -2.21 -2.71
C MET A 99 3.98 -2.64 -1.28
N THR A 100 3.71 -1.75 -0.31
CA THR A 100 3.80 -2.11 1.11
C THR A 100 2.65 -3.05 1.46
N ARG A 101 2.87 -3.94 2.42
CA ARG A 101 1.76 -4.74 2.96
C ARG A 101 0.82 -3.84 3.77
N PRO A 102 -0.50 -4.11 3.74
CA PRO A 102 -1.46 -3.40 4.56
C PRO A 102 -1.14 -3.60 6.03
N ARG A 103 -1.32 -2.56 6.83
CA ARG A 103 -1.15 -2.67 8.28
C ARG A 103 -2.43 -3.22 8.89
N LEU A 104 -2.37 -4.39 9.50
CA LEU A 104 -3.49 -4.94 10.26
C LEU A 104 -3.56 -4.24 11.63
N ARG A 105 -4.70 -3.62 11.93
CA ARG A 105 -4.95 -2.95 13.21
C ARG A 105 -6.42 -3.12 13.60
N ASN A 106 -6.68 -3.71 14.77
CA ASN A 106 -8.05 -3.93 15.30
C ASN A 106 -8.99 -4.58 14.26
N ASP A 107 -8.56 -5.68 13.63
CA ASP A 107 -9.28 -6.42 12.57
C ASP A 107 -9.58 -5.60 11.29
N ARG A 108 -8.84 -4.51 11.05
CA ARG A 108 -8.99 -3.69 9.84
C ARG A 108 -7.65 -3.32 9.25
N TYR A 109 -7.58 -3.34 7.92
CA TYR A 109 -6.44 -2.81 7.19
C TYR A 109 -6.49 -1.29 7.19
N THR A 110 -5.51 -0.64 7.82
CA THR A 110 -5.54 0.83 7.95
C THR A 110 -5.10 1.56 6.68
N GLY A 111 -4.36 0.88 5.83
CA GLY A 111 -3.91 1.37 4.54
C GLY A 111 -2.65 0.69 4.06
N PHE A 112 -2.29 0.96 2.83
CA PHE A 112 -1.04 0.53 2.20
C PHE A 112 -0.56 1.58 1.20
N THR A 113 0.67 1.44 0.71
CA THR A 113 1.25 2.38 -0.27
C THR A 113 1.76 1.61 -1.47
N VAL A 114 1.44 2.12 -2.66
CA VAL A 114 2.09 1.71 -3.91
C VAL A 114 3.14 2.77 -4.24
N VAL A 115 4.35 2.33 -4.52
CA VAL A 115 5.38 3.11 -5.19
C VAL A 115 5.44 2.64 -6.63
N ASP A 116 5.01 3.50 -7.54
CA ASP A 116 4.91 3.18 -8.97
C ASP A 116 6.29 3.25 -9.68
N PRO A 117 6.39 2.96 -10.99
CA PRO A 117 7.65 3.06 -11.74
C PRO A 117 8.27 4.47 -11.76
N GLY A 118 7.46 5.52 -11.58
CA GLY A 118 7.93 6.90 -11.42
C GLY A 118 8.43 7.22 -10.01
N GLY A 119 8.42 6.26 -9.09
CA GLY A 119 8.77 6.49 -7.69
C GLY A 119 7.70 7.28 -6.93
N ASN A 120 6.52 7.48 -7.51
CA ASN A 120 5.43 8.22 -6.90
C ASN A 120 4.79 7.41 -5.78
N TRP A 121 4.49 8.04 -4.65
CA TRP A 121 3.86 7.39 -3.50
C TRP A 121 2.34 7.55 -3.55
N ILE A 122 1.64 6.50 -3.96
CA ILE A 122 0.18 6.42 -3.93
C ILE A 122 -0.24 5.81 -2.59
N ARG A 123 -0.72 6.65 -1.68
CA ARG A 123 -1.12 6.29 -0.32
C ARG A 123 -2.59 5.92 -0.33
N ILE A 124 -2.90 4.65 -0.08
CA ILE A 124 -4.27 4.14 -0.03
C ILE A 124 -4.67 4.03 1.44
N ASN A 125 -5.65 4.82 1.86
CA ASN A 125 -6.16 4.83 3.23
C ASN A 125 -7.67 4.63 3.25
N GLN A 126 -8.21 4.14 4.38
CA GLN A 126 -9.64 4.17 4.63
C GLN A 126 -10.06 5.55 5.18
N ALA A 127 -11.29 5.99 4.90
CA ALA A 127 -11.81 7.27 5.39
C ALA A 127 -11.99 7.35 6.92
N ALA A 128 -11.96 6.22 7.62
CA ALA A 128 -12.33 6.15 9.03
C ALA A 128 -11.23 6.66 9.95
N THR A 129 -11.61 7.46 10.95
CA THR A 129 -10.76 7.76 12.10
C THR A 129 -10.50 6.47 12.86
N GLU A 130 -9.27 5.99 12.76
CA GLU A 130 -8.78 4.87 13.53
C GLU A 130 -9.05 5.07 15.02
N PRO A 131 -9.74 4.14 15.72
CA PRO A 131 -9.88 4.23 17.16
C PRO A 131 -8.48 4.13 17.78
N GLU A 132 -8.11 5.07 18.66
CA GLU A 132 -6.80 5.06 19.33
C GLU A 132 -6.55 3.72 20.03
N ALA A 133 -5.29 3.24 19.98
CA ALA A 133 -4.91 2.05 20.70
C ALA A 133 -4.90 2.34 22.20
N ARG A 134 -5.94 1.90 22.89
CA ARG A 134 -6.13 2.16 24.32
C ARG A 134 -5.51 1.07 25.19
N THR A 135 -5.48 -0.17 24.73
CA THR A 135 -4.91 -1.30 25.48
C THR A 135 -3.40 -1.43 25.26
N LYS A 136 -2.71 -2.09 26.20
CA LYS A 136 -1.26 -2.40 26.04
C LYS A 136 -1.03 -3.34 24.85
N LEU A 137 -1.95 -4.27 24.62
CA LEU A 137 -1.88 -5.21 23.50
C LEU A 137 -2.05 -4.50 22.16
N ALA A 138 -3.06 -3.63 22.03
CA ALA A 138 -3.24 -2.80 20.83
C ALA A 138 -2.00 -1.95 20.51
N LYS A 139 -1.39 -1.31 21.51
CA LYS A 139 -0.14 -0.55 21.33
C LYS A 139 1.03 -1.43 20.90
N ALA A 140 1.12 -2.65 21.41
CA ALA A 140 2.15 -3.59 21.00
C ALA A 140 1.94 -4.07 19.56
N MET A 141 0.71 -4.33 19.13
CA MET A 141 0.37 -4.65 17.75
C MET A 141 0.78 -3.52 16.80
N GLU A 142 0.46 -2.26 17.12
CA GLU A 142 0.89 -1.11 16.32
C GLU A 142 2.42 -1.03 16.19
N ASN A 143 3.13 -1.31 17.28
CA ASN A 143 4.59 -1.30 17.30
C ASN A 143 5.18 -2.45 16.48
N ALA A 144 4.59 -3.65 16.57
CA ALA A 144 4.98 -4.81 15.78
C ALA A 144 4.78 -4.55 14.28
N ALA A 145 3.60 -4.05 13.88
CA ALA A 145 3.30 -3.68 12.50
C ALA A 145 4.25 -2.60 11.95
N ARG A 146 4.64 -1.63 12.79
CA ARG A 146 5.62 -0.61 12.39
C ARG A 146 7.01 -1.20 12.10
N GLN A 147 7.43 -2.26 12.79
CA GLN A 147 8.71 -2.91 12.51
C GLN A 147 8.59 -3.86 11.33
N ALA A 148 7.59 -4.76 11.34
CA ALA A 148 7.44 -5.77 10.30
C ALA A 148 7.01 -5.17 8.95
N ASP A 149 5.90 -4.45 8.89
CA ASP A 149 5.31 -4.04 7.61
C ASP A 149 5.97 -2.79 7.05
N ALA A 150 6.29 -1.81 7.90
CA ALA A 150 6.84 -0.53 7.43
C ALA A 150 8.37 -0.52 7.30
N ARG A 151 9.09 -1.32 8.09
CA ARG A 151 10.56 -1.38 8.06
C ARG A 151 11.10 -2.71 7.53
N GLY A 152 10.24 -3.71 7.28
CA GLY A 152 10.65 -5.03 6.83
C GLY A 152 11.35 -5.86 7.92
N ASP A 153 11.32 -5.45 9.19
CA ASP A 153 11.94 -6.17 10.30
C ASP A 153 10.93 -7.10 10.97
N GLU A 154 10.64 -8.20 10.27
CA GLU A 154 9.63 -9.19 10.68
C GLU A 154 9.99 -9.85 12.02
N ARG A 155 11.28 -10.15 12.26
CA ARG A 155 11.75 -10.77 13.51
C ARG A 155 11.56 -9.84 14.70
N GLN A 156 11.85 -8.55 14.56
CA GLN A 156 11.61 -7.60 15.63
C GLN A 156 10.10 -7.38 15.86
N GLY A 157 9.30 -7.37 14.80
CA GLY A 157 7.85 -7.34 14.89
C GLY A 157 7.31 -8.51 15.72
N LEU A 158 7.72 -9.74 15.38
CA LEU A 158 7.31 -10.96 16.06
C LEU A 158 7.68 -10.92 17.55
N LYS A 159 8.93 -10.54 17.87
CA LYS A 159 9.41 -10.43 19.26
C LYS A 159 8.57 -9.48 20.11
N ILE A 160 8.17 -8.33 19.57
CA ILE A 160 7.31 -7.35 20.28
C ILE A 160 5.95 -7.99 20.57
N LEU A 161 5.37 -8.63 19.56
CA LEU A 161 4.02 -9.20 19.63
C LEU A 161 3.94 -10.37 20.61
N GLU A 162 4.88 -11.31 20.54
CA GLU A 162 4.97 -12.43 21.49
C GLU A 162 5.14 -11.96 22.94
N GLY A 163 5.96 -10.94 23.16
CA GLY A 163 6.15 -10.35 24.48
C GLY A 163 4.87 -9.71 25.04
N ALA A 164 4.04 -9.14 24.18
CA ALA A 164 2.75 -8.58 24.58
C ALA A 164 1.71 -9.67 24.85
N LEU A 165 1.61 -10.67 23.97
CA LEU A 165 0.71 -11.83 24.14
C LEU A 165 0.97 -12.59 25.46
N LYS A 166 2.24 -12.75 25.85
CA LYS A 166 2.61 -13.35 27.15
C LYS A 166 2.11 -12.58 28.37
N ARG A 167 1.82 -11.29 28.23
CA ARG A 167 1.37 -10.39 29.30
C ARG A 167 -0.11 -10.02 29.18
N ALA A 168 -0.80 -10.53 28.16
CA ALA A 168 -2.22 -10.28 27.95
C ALA A 168 -3.04 -10.95 29.06
N THR A 169 -4.11 -10.30 29.50
CA THR A 169 -5.01 -10.81 30.53
C THR A 169 -6.08 -11.76 29.97
N GLY A 170 -6.28 -11.74 28.65
CA GLY A 170 -7.15 -12.65 27.90
C GLY A 170 -8.55 -12.11 27.65
N ASP A 171 -8.90 -10.99 28.26
CA ASP A 171 -10.15 -10.24 28.07
C ASP A 171 -9.99 -9.08 27.06
N GLU A 172 -8.78 -8.84 26.56
CA GLU A 172 -8.54 -7.82 25.54
C GLU A 172 -9.24 -8.19 24.22
N PRO A 173 -10.01 -7.26 23.61
CA PRO A 173 -10.71 -7.53 22.35
C PRO A 173 -9.73 -7.80 21.20
N GLU A 174 -8.49 -7.33 21.31
CA GLU A 174 -7.45 -7.51 20.28
C GLU A 174 -6.75 -8.88 20.32
N LEU A 175 -7.11 -9.78 21.25
CA LEU A 175 -6.37 -11.03 21.46
C LEU A 175 -6.38 -11.95 20.24
N ALA A 176 -7.51 -12.07 19.55
CA ALA A 176 -7.64 -12.89 18.35
C ALA A 176 -6.76 -12.34 17.22
N ALA A 177 -6.92 -11.05 16.91
CA ALA A 177 -6.13 -10.31 15.94
C ALA A 177 -4.61 -10.39 16.20
N ALA A 178 -4.21 -10.28 17.47
CA ALA A 178 -2.81 -10.36 17.87
C ALA A 178 -2.21 -11.75 17.66
N ARG A 179 -3.01 -12.82 17.79
CA ARG A 179 -2.57 -14.20 17.51
C ARG A 179 -2.46 -14.45 16.02
N GLU A 180 -3.45 -14.03 15.25
CA GLU A 180 -3.43 -14.14 13.79
C GLU A 180 -2.22 -13.40 13.21
N PHE A 181 -1.97 -12.16 13.63
CA PHE A 181 -0.80 -11.42 13.18
C PHE A 181 0.52 -12.08 13.61
N ARG A 182 0.57 -12.75 14.77
CA ARG A 182 1.74 -13.51 15.20
C ARG A 182 1.97 -14.69 14.27
N ASP A 183 0.94 -15.46 13.98
CA ASP A 183 1.01 -16.64 13.12
C ASP A 183 1.45 -16.25 11.70
N GLU A 184 0.89 -15.17 11.16
CA GLU A 184 1.29 -14.61 9.87
C GLU A 184 2.78 -14.22 9.85
N LEU A 185 3.29 -13.57 10.90
CA LEU A 185 4.70 -13.21 10.99
C LEU A 185 5.62 -14.45 11.06
N VAL A 186 5.19 -15.53 11.71
CA VAL A 186 5.93 -16.79 11.74
C VAL A 186 6.02 -17.37 10.33
N GLU A 187 4.89 -17.47 9.62
CA GLU A 187 4.86 -17.98 8.24
C GLU A 187 5.75 -17.15 7.31
N ARG A 188 5.72 -15.81 7.43
CA ARG A 188 6.58 -14.91 6.65
C ARG A 188 8.06 -15.19 6.89
N ILE A 189 8.47 -15.37 8.16
CA ILE A 189 9.86 -15.64 8.53
C ILE A 189 10.31 -17.03 8.05
N GLU A 190 9.44 -18.03 8.09
CA GLU A 190 9.75 -19.40 7.64
C GLU A 190 9.78 -19.53 6.11
N GLY A 191 9.01 -18.70 5.40
CA GLY A 191 8.99 -18.66 3.93
C GLY A 191 10.05 -17.77 3.26
N SER A 192 10.90 -17.11 4.03
CA SER A 192 11.95 -16.16 3.57
C SER A 192 13.33 -16.82 3.45
#